data_AF-A0A834BGL8-F1
#
_entry.id   AF-A0A834BGL8-F1
#
_cell.length_a   1.000
_cell.length_b   1.000
_cell.length_c   1.000
_cell.angle_alpha   90.00
_cell.angle_beta   90.00
_cell.angle_gamma   90.00
#
_symmetry.space_group_name_H-M   'P 1'
#
loop_
_entity.id
_entity.type
_entity.pdbx_description
1 polymer ?
#
loop_
_entity_poly.entity_id
_entity_poly.type
_entity_poly.pdbx_seq_one_letter_code
_entity_poly.pdbx_strand_id
1 'polypeptide(L)'
;MSSPHKTSAPASLNEYQVLPNGCEAHWEVVERILFIYAKLNPGIAYVQGMNEIVGPLYYTFATDPNNEWKEHAEADTFFCFTNLMAEIRDNFIKSLDDSQCGITYKMEKVYSTLKDKDVELYLKLQEQNIKPQFFAFRWLTLLLSQEFLLPDVIRIWDSLFADDSRFDFLLLVCCAMLTLIREQLLEGDFTVNMRLLQDYPITDVCQILQKAKELQDSK
;
A
#
# COMPACT_ATOMS: atom_id res chain seq x y z
N MET A 1 -21.13 -11.27 56.71
CA MET A 1 -21.60 -10.64 55.45
C MET A 1 -20.40 -9.94 54.84
N SER A 2 -19.66 -10.66 54.00
CA SER A 2 -18.42 -10.18 53.39
C SER A 2 -18.74 -9.48 52.08
N SER A 3 -18.29 -8.23 51.96
CA SER A 3 -18.40 -7.41 50.75
C SER A 3 -17.59 -8.05 49.61
N PRO A 4 -18.10 -8.10 48.37
CA PRO A 4 -17.36 -8.71 47.27
C PRO A 4 -16.18 -7.82 46.87
N HIS A 5 -15.00 -8.42 46.82
CA HIS A 5 -13.81 -7.82 46.23
C HIS A 5 -14.13 -7.40 44.78
N LYS A 6 -14.12 -6.09 44.53
CA LYS A 6 -14.07 -5.55 43.18
C LYS A 6 -12.73 -5.97 42.58
N THR A 7 -12.77 -6.95 41.70
CA THR A 7 -11.69 -7.25 40.76
C THR A 7 -11.47 -5.98 39.93
N SER A 8 -10.35 -5.29 40.17
CA SER A 8 -9.89 -4.20 39.32
C SER A 8 -9.60 -4.76 37.94
N ALA A 9 -10.38 -4.37 36.93
CA ALA A 9 -10.03 -4.58 35.53
C ALA A 9 -8.63 -3.99 35.26
N PRO A 10 -7.81 -4.60 34.38
CA PRO A 10 -6.56 -3.96 33.97
C PRO A 10 -6.90 -2.63 33.32
N ALA A 11 -6.25 -1.56 33.78
CA ALA A 11 -6.34 -0.26 33.15
C ALA A 11 -6.03 -0.41 31.66
N SER A 12 -6.86 0.22 30.82
CA SER A 12 -6.60 0.42 29.40
C SER A 12 -5.14 0.83 29.21
N LEU A 13 -4.37 0.03 28.46
CA LEU A 13 -3.06 0.41 27.97
C LEU A 13 -3.24 1.70 27.15
N ASN A 14 -2.92 2.85 27.73
CA ASN A 14 -2.82 4.09 26.98
C ASN A 14 -1.78 3.86 25.88
N GLU A 15 -2.21 3.90 24.62
CA GLU A 15 -1.37 3.72 23.42
C GLU A 15 -0.29 4.81 23.27
N TYR A 16 -0.28 5.82 24.14
CA TYR A 16 0.67 6.94 24.17
C TYR A 16 1.35 7.03 25.54
N GLN A 17 2.25 6.09 25.83
CA GLN A 17 3.12 6.22 27.00
C GLN A 17 4.07 7.41 26.80
N VAL A 18 4.16 8.28 27.81
CA VAL A 18 5.15 9.36 27.83
C VAL A 18 6.54 8.73 27.91
N LEU A 19 7.36 8.96 26.88
CA LEU A 19 8.72 8.44 26.82
C LEU A 19 9.63 9.17 27.82
N PRO A 20 10.72 8.53 28.28
CA PRO A 20 11.73 9.19 29.11
C PRO A 20 12.30 10.43 28.42
N ASN A 21 12.77 11.40 29.21
CA ASN A 21 13.39 12.61 28.67
C ASN A 21 14.59 12.26 27.77
N GLY A 22 14.58 12.80 26.55
CA GLY A 22 15.62 12.54 25.53
C GLY A 22 15.34 11.34 24.63
N CYS A 23 14.26 10.58 24.89
CA CYS A 23 13.74 9.60 23.95
C CYS A 23 12.67 10.25 23.07
N GLU A 24 12.60 9.78 21.83
CA GLU A 24 11.65 10.27 20.84
C GLU A 24 10.80 9.12 20.33
N ALA A 25 9.52 9.38 20.10
CA ALA A 25 8.62 8.39 19.57
C ALA A 25 8.73 8.34 18.05
N HIS A 26 8.65 7.13 17.49
CA HIS A 26 8.67 6.92 16.04
C HIS A 26 7.60 7.74 15.28
N TRP A 27 6.44 7.96 15.90
CA TRP A 27 5.38 8.76 15.28
C TRP A 27 5.74 10.26 15.21
N GLU A 28 6.53 10.79 16.15
CA GLU A 28 7.01 12.18 16.14
C GLU A 28 7.99 12.41 14.97
N VAL A 29 8.84 11.41 14.71
CA VAL A 29 9.76 11.40 13.55
C VAL A 29 8.98 11.42 12.24
N VAL A 30 8.01 10.51 12.09
CA VAL A 30 7.18 10.42 10.89
C VAL A 30 6.37 11.71 10.67
N GLU A 31 5.83 12.30 11.74
CA GLU A 31 5.12 13.58 11.69
C GLU A 31 6.03 14.69 11.13
N ARG A 32 7.27 14.81 11.63
CA ARG A 32 8.22 15.81 11.13
C ARG A 32 8.58 15.60 9.66
N ILE A 33 8.84 14.36 9.25
CA ILE A 33 9.14 14.04 7.84
C ILE A 33 8.00 14.53 6.94
N LEU A 34 6.76 14.17 7.27
CA LEU A 34 5.57 14.57 6.51
C LEU A 34 5.34 16.09 6.55
N PHE A 35 5.55 16.72 7.71
CA PHE A 35 5.41 18.15 7.87
C PHE A 35 6.42 18.93 7.02
N ILE A 36 7.70 18.55 7.06
CA ILE A 36 8.77 19.18 6.27
C ILE A 36 8.49 18.97 4.78
N TYR A 37 8.13 17.75 4.37
CA TYR A 37 7.76 17.47 2.98
C TYR A 37 6.62 18.39 2.50
N ALA A 38 5.55 18.52 3.30
CA ALA A 38 4.41 19.37 2.96
C ALA A 38 4.77 20.86 2.86
N LYS A 39 5.69 21.34 3.71
CA LYS A 39 6.19 22.73 3.65
C LYS A 39 7.05 23.00 2.42
N LEU A 40 7.86 22.02 2.01
CA LEU A 40 8.73 22.14 0.85
C LEU A 40 7.99 21.94 -0.48
N ASN A 41 6.83 21.26 -0.46
CA ASN A 41 6.04 20.95 -1.65
C ASN A 41 4.61 21.53 -1.56
N PRO A 42 4.42 22.87 -1.50
CA PRO A 42 3.11 23.49 -1.27
C PRO A 42 2.07 23.21 -2.35
N GLY A 43 2.49 22.80 -3.55
CA GLY A 43 1.58 22.44 -4.65
C GLY A 43 0.79 21.14 -4.41
N ILE A 44 1.28 20.26 -3.53
CA ILE A 44 0.61 19.01 -3.14
C ILE A 44 0.29 19.04 -1.64
N ALA A 45 1.22 19.56 -0.83
CA ALA A 45 1.19 19.51 0.62
C ALA A 45 1.05 18.06 1.15
N TYR A 46 0.51 17.91 2.36
CA TYR A 46 0.18 16.59 2.90
C TYR A 46 -1.19 16.14 2.38
N VAL A 47 -1.26 14.86 1.95
CA VAL A 47 -2.50 14.18 1.59
C VAL A 47 -2.60 12.90 2.41
N GLN A 48 -3.80 12.62 2.94
CA GLN A 48 -4.06 11.36 3.66
C GLN A 48 -3.68 10.16 2.78
N GLY A 49 -2.92 9.22 3.35
CA GLY A 49 -2.32 8.09 2.63
C GLY A 49 -0.80 8.22 2.49
N MET A 50 -0.23 9.43 2.48
CA MET A 50 1.23 9.62 2.49
C MET A 50 1.89 8.99 3.73
N ASN A 51 1.18 8.97 4.86
CA ASN A 51 1.61 8.31 6.08
C ASN A 51 1.81 6.79 5.92
N GLU A 52 1.04 6.16 5.03
CA GLU A 52 1.13 4.71 4.73
C GLU A 52 2.31 4.39 3.81
N ILE A 53 2.87 5.40 3.13
CA ILE A 53 4.02 5.27 2.23
C ILE A 53 5.32 5.54 2.99
N VAL A 54 5.34 6.58 3.83
CA VAL A 54 6.52 6.88 4.64
C VAL A 54 6.78 5.82 5.72
N GLY A 55 5.74 5.14 6.23
CA GLY A 55 5.85 4.14 7.28
C GLY A 55 6.81 2.99 6.93
N PRO A 56 6.63 2.27 5.80
CA PRO A 56 7.54 1.21 5.38
C PRO A 56 8.99 1.67 5.15
N LEU A 57 9.18 2.87 4.56
CA LEU A 57 10.51 3.45 4.38
C LEU A 57 11.18 3.70 5.72
N TYR A 58 10.48 4.39 6.62
CA TYR A 58 11.00 4.72 7.94
C TYR A 58 11.33 3.48 8.75
N TYR A 59 10.44 2.49 8.75
CA TYR A 59 10.68 1.24 9.44
C TYR A 59 11.96 0.56 8.94
N THR A 60 12.16 0.52 7.61
CA THR A 60 13.32 -0.12 7.00
C THR A 60 14.62 0.53 7.48
N PHE A 61 14.70 1.86 7.47
CA PHE A 61 15.91 2.57 7.93
C PHE A 61 16.06 2.55 9.47
N ALA A 62 14.96 2.73 10.21
CA ALA A 62 14.98 2.79 11.68
C ALA A 62 15.23 1.43 12.33
N THR A 63 15.09 0.32 11.59
CA THR A 63 15.37 -1.04 12.06
C THR A 63 16.65 -1.64 11.50
N ASP A 64 17.46 -0.85 10.78
CA ASP A 64 18.71 -1.31 10.19
C ASP A 64 19.63 -2.01 11.23
N PRO A 65 20.26 -3.15 10.90
CA PRO A 65 21.17 -3.84 11.82
C PRO A 65 22.44 -3.03 12.12
N ASN A 66 22.82 -2.09 11.26
CA ASN A 66 23.92 -1.18 11.47
C ASN A 66 23.45 0.06 12.27
N ASN A 67 24.00 0.22 13.48
CA ASN A 67 23.67 1.34 14.35
C ASN A 67 24.04 2.70 13.74
N GLU A 68 25.13 2.79 12.98
CA GLU A 68 25.55 4.04 12.33
C GLU A 68 24.52 4.48 11.28
N TRP A 69 23.96 3.55 10.52
CA TRP A 69 22.95 3.85 9.50
C TRP A 69 21.61 4.22 10.14
N LYS A 70 21.25 3.56 11.24
CA LYS A 70 20.04 3.85 12.01
C LYS A 70 20.01 5.29 12.55
N GLU A 71 21.15 5.86 12.90
CA GLU A 71 21.25 7.26 13.34
C GLU A 71 20.82 8.26 12.25
N HIS A 72 20.87 7.85 10.97
CA HIS A 72 20.47 8.67 9.82
C HIS A 72 19.05 8.37 9.32
N ALA A 73 18.31 7.48 9.98
CA ALA A 73 17.03 6.99 9.48
C ALA A 73 16.01 8.07 9.14
N GLU A 74 15.87 9.14 9.94
CA GLU A 74 14.93 10.23 9.64
C GLU A 74 15.29 10.96 8.34
N ALA A 75 16.57 11.29 8.16
CA ALA A 75 17.05 12.01 6.98
C ALA A 75 16.96 11.14 5.72
N ASP A 76 17.39 9.88 5.79
CA ASP A 76 17.34 8.94 4.67
C ASP A 76 15.89 8.67 4.26
N THR A 77 15.00 8.47 5.24
CA THR A 77 13.56 8.36 4.98
C THR A 77 13.03 9.58 4.26
N PHE A 78 13.37 10.80 4.71
CA PHE A 78 12.89 12.02 4.09
C PHE A 78 13.28 12.11 2.61
N PHE A 79 14.54 11.83 2.27
CA PHE A 79 15.01 11.89 0.89
C PHE A 79 14.43 10.78 0.01
N CYS A 80 14.41 9.53 0.51
CA CYS A 80 13.80 8.41 -0.22
C CYS A 80 12.30 8.62 -0.43
N PHE A 81 11.58 9.10 0.60
CA PHE A 81 10.17 9.45 0.50
C PHE A 81 9.94 10.56 -0.52
N THR A 82 10.74 11.63 -0.48
CA THR A 82 10.64 12.74 -1.44
C THR A 82 10.86 12.28 -2.88
N ASN A 83 11.85 11.41 -3.11
CA ASN A 83 12.12 10.84 -4.44
C ASN A 83 10.95 9.97 -4.93
N LEU A 84 10.45 9.07 -4.08
CA LEU A 84 9.31 8.23 -4.43
C LEU A 84 8.07 9.09 -4.74
N MET A 85 7.79 10.08 -3.90
CA MET A 85 6.68 11.01 -4.10
C MET A 85 6.82 11.82 -5.38
N ALA A 86 8.04 12.16 -5.83
CA ALA A 86 8.23 12.84 -7.10
C ALA A 86 7.70 12.01 -8.30
N GLU A 87 7.74 10.68 -8.21
CA GLU A 87 7.26 9.76 -9.23
C GLU A 87 5.76 9.44 -9.11
N ILE A 88 5.22 9.36 -7.88
CA ILE A 88 3.83 8.93 -7.64
C ILE A 88 2.87 10.07 -7.28
N ARG A 89 3.33 11.31 -7.12
CA ARG A 89 2.50 12.46 -6.70
C ARG A 89 1.25 12.67 -7.55
N ASP A 90 1.30 12.35 -8.84
CA ASP A 90 0.17 12.53 -9.75
C ASP A 90 -1.04 11.68 -9.31
N ASN A 91 -0.81 10.56 -8.61
CA ASN A 91 -1.86 9.73 -8.02
C ASN A 91 -2.63 10.45 -6.89
N PHE A 92 -2.07 11.51 -6.30
CA PHE A 92 -2.65 12.26 -5.19
C PHE A 92 -3.30 13.58 -5.62
N ILE A 93 -3.13 13.97 -6.89
CA ILE A 93 -3.64 15.22 -7.43
C ILE A 93 -4.96 14.93 -8.15
N LYS A 94 -6.09 15.24 -7.50
CA LYS A 94 -7.43 15.02 -8.06
C LYS A 94 -7.64 15.60 -9.46
N SER A 95 -7.00 16.73 -9.79
CA SER A 95 -7.11 17.33 -11.12
C SER A 95 -6.40 16.55 -12.22
N LEU A 96 -5.59 15.55 -11.87
CA LEU A 96 -4.91 14.67 -12.81
C LEU A 96 -5.59 13.30 -12.93
N ASP A 97 -6.68 13.03 -12.20
CA ASP A 97 -7.33 11.72 -12.17
C ASP A 97 -7.66 11.21 -13.59
N ASP A 98 -8.16 12.08 -14.47
CA ASP A 98 -8.56 11.75 -15.84
C ASP A 98 -7.42 11.84 -16.89
N SER A 99 -6.19 12.12 -16.46
CA SER A 99 -5.03 12.21 -17.35
C SER A 99 -4.43 10.82 -17.65
N GLN A 100 -3.60 10.72 -18.69
CA GLN A 100 -2.91 9.47 -19.03
C GLN A 100 -1.88 9.02 -17.97
N CYS A 101 -1.45 9.91 -17.08
CA CYS A 101 -0.62 9.57 -15.91
C CYS A 101 -1.45 9.42 -14.62
N GLY A 102 -2.74 9.71 -14.68
CA GLY A 102 -3.67 9.73 -13.56
C GLY A 102 -4.03 8.35 -13.03
N ILE A 103 -4.60 8.35 -11.82
CA ILE A 103 -5.01 7.12 -11.15
C ILE A 103 -6.13 6.39 -11.93
N THR A 104 -7.05 7.10 -12.57
CA THR A 104 -8.11 6.49 -13.39
C THR A 104 -7.52 5.71 -14.55
N TYR A 105 -6.55 6.28 -15.26
CA TYR A 105 -5.87 5.59 -16.35
C TYR A 105 -5.17 4.31 -15.87
N LYS A 106 -4.44 4.37 -14.74
CA LYS A 106 -3.76 3.20 -14.17
C LYS A 106 -4.74 2.10 -13.76
N MET A 107 -5.87 2.46 -13.15
CA MET A 107 -6.94 1.54 -12.78
C MET A 107 -7.56 0.85 -14.02
N GLU A 108 -7.86 1.60 -15.07
CA GLU A 108 -8.37 1.04 -16.32
C GLU A 108 -7.31 0.16 -17.01
N LYS A 109 -6.02 0.49 -16.87
CA LYS A 109 -4.93 -0.33 -17.40
C LYS A 109 -4.84 -1.70 -16.71
N VAL A 110 -5.13 -1.79 -15.40
CA VAL A 110 -5.28 -3.08 -14.69
C VAL A 110 -6.41 -3.90 -15.33
N TYR A 111 -7.57 -3.29 -15.58
CA TYR A 111 -8.71 -3.97 -16.22
C TYR A 111 -8.44 -4.38 -17.67
N SER A 112 -7.79 -3.53 -18.46
CA SER A 112 -7.36 -3.88 -19.82
C SER A 112 -6.39 -5.06 -19.80
N THR A 113 -5.43 -5.06 -18.88
CA THR A 113 -4.45 -6.16 -18.75
C THR A 113 -5.15 -7.46 -18.34
N LEU A 114 -6.11 -7.38 -17.41
CA LEU A 114 -6.93 -8.52 -17.03
C LEU A 114 -7.73 -9.05 -18.23
N LYS A 115 -8.35 -8.17 -19.01
CA LYS A 115 -9.10 -8.57 -20.22
C LYS A 115 -8.24 -9.35 -21.21
N ASP A 116 -7.00 -8.92 -21.41
CA ASP A 116 -6.07 -9.54 -22.35
C ASP A 116 -5.56 -10.90 -21.83
N LYS A 117 -5.44 -11.07 -20.51
CA LYS A 117 -4.86 -12.26 -19.88
C LYS A 117 -5.89 -13.30 -19.41
N ASP A 118 -7.08 -12.85 -19.02
CA ASP A 118 -8.19 -13.67 -18.54
C ASP A 118 -9.55 -12.98 -18.84
N VAL A 119 -10.01 -13.16 -20.07
CA VAL A 119 -11.25 -12.54 -20.56
C VAL A 119 -12.49 -13.02 -19.78
N GLU A 120 -12.50 -14.26 -19.29
CA GLU A 120 -13.63 -14.81 -18.54
C GLU A 120 -13.78 -14.10 -17.20
N LEU A 121 -12.69 -13.95 -16.46
CA LEU A 121 -12.70 -13.22 -15.19
C LEU A 121 -13.05 -11.74 -15.40
N TYR A 122 -12.50 -11.11 -16.45
CA TYR A 122 -12.88 -9.74 -16.82
C TYR A 122 -14.38 -9.59 -17.07
N LEU A 123 -14.98 -10.50 -17.85
CA LEU A 123 -16.41 -10.46 -18.17
C LEU A 123 -17.28 -10.65 -16.93
N LYS A 124 -16.88 -11.53 -16.01
CA LYS A 124 -17.56 -11.72 -14.72
C LYS A 124 -17.61 -10.43 -13.89
N LEU A 125 -16.48 -9.74 -13.77
CA LEU A 125 -16.42 -8.48 -13.02
C LEU A 125 -17.27 -7.38 -13.68
N GLN A 126 -17.25 -7.32 -15.02
CA GLN A 126 -18.09 -6.40 -15.81
C GLN A 126 -19.59 -6.69 -15.66
N GLU A 127 -20.01 -7.95 -15.73
CA GLU A 127 -21.40 -8.38 -15.55
C GLU A 127 -21.95 -7.92 -14.19
N GLN A 128 -21.12 -8.01 -13.15
CA GLN A 128 -21.46 -7.56 -11.80
C GLN A 128 -21.35 -6.05 -11.60
N ASN A 129 -20.96 -5.29 -12.62
CA ASN A 129 -20.66 -3.86 -12.53
C ASN A 129 -19.62 -3.51 -11.45
N ILE A 130 -18.70 -4.44 -11.16
CA ILE A 130 -17.53 -4.14 -10.33
C ILE A 130 -16.63 -3.26 -11.18
N LYS A 131 -16.31 -2.08 -10.66
CA LYS A 131 -15.42 -1.13 -11.33
C LYS A 131 -14.06 -1.12 -10.63
N PRO A 132 -12.96 -0.88 -11.36
CA PRO A 132 -11.63 -0.93 -10.76
C PRO A 132 -11.46 0.14 -9.67
N GLN A 133 -12.21 1.25 -9.73
CA GLN A 133 -12.18 2.29 -8.68
C GLN A 133 -12.55 1.77 -7.29
N PHE A 134 -13.30 0.68 -7.19
CA PHE A 134 -13.76 0.16 -5.89
C PHE A 134 -12.68 -0.61 -5.11
N PHE A 135 -11.59 -1.01 -5.76
CA PHE A 135 -10.50 -1.77 -5.12
C PHE A 135 -9.11 -1.26 -5.54
N ALA A 136 -8.88 -1.04 -6.85
CA ALA A 136 -7.57 -0.73 -7.39
C ALA A 136 -7.08 0.68 -7.04
N PHE A 137 -7.97 1.61 -6.70
CA PHE A 137 -7.57 2.97 -6.29
C PHE A 137 -6.60 2.90 -5.11
N ARG A 138 -6.99 2.22 -4.03
CA ARG A 138 -6.17 2.07 -2.82
C ARG A 138 -4.90 1.27 -3.09
N TRP A 139 -5.03 0.18 -3.84
CA TRP A 139 -3.90 -0.69 -4.23
C TRP A 139 -2.79 0.09 -4.92
N LEU A 140 -3.15 0.94 -5.87
CA LEU A 140 -2.20 1.69 -6.70
C LEU A 140 -1.70 2.96 -6.03
N THR A 141 -2.57 3.72 -5.37
CA THR A 141 -2.18 4.98 -4.71
C THR A 141 -1.23 4.76 -3.54
N LEU A 142 -1.41 3.65 -2.80
CA LEU A 142 -0.62 3.34 -1.60
C LEU A 142 0.41 2.24 -1.84
N LEU A 143 0.65 1.84 -3.11
CA LEU A 143 1.62 0.79 -3.46
C LEU A 143 1.40 -0.50 -2.63
N LEU A 144 0.14 -0.88 -2.48
CA LEU A 144 -0.35 -2.05 -1.72
C LEU A 144 -0.06 -2.03 -0.21
N SER A 145 0.38 -0.91 0.37
CA SER A 145 0.78 -0.88 1.79
C SER A 145 -0.34 -1.12 2.79
N GLN A 146 -1.61 -0.96 2.39
CA GLN A 146 -2.78 -1.29 3.22
C GLN A 146 -3.40 -2.66 2.91
N GLU A 147 -2.88 -3.41 1.94
CA GLU A 147 -3.40 -4.74 1.60
C GLU A 147 -2.67 -5.86 2.34
N PHE A 148 -1.41 -5.59 2.70
CA PHE A 148 -0.52 -6.60 3.25
C PHE A 148 0.12 -6.12 4.56
N LEU A 149 0.60 -7.09 5.34
CA LEU A 149 1.38 -6.78 6.54
C LEU A 149 2.74 -6.19 6.14
N LEU A 150 3.32 -5.39 7.03
CA LEU A 150 4.55 -4.65 6.76
C LEU A 150 5.71 -5.50 6.15
N PRO A 151 6.00 -6.73 6.63
CA PRO A 151 7.04 -7.55 6.01
C PRO A 151 6.76 -7.88 4.54
N ASP A 152 5.50 -8.14 4.20
CA ASP A 152 5.07 -8.44 2.83
C ASP A 152 5.09 -7.18 1.96
N VAL A 153 4.71 -6.02 2.52
CA VAL A 153 4.83 -4.73 1.83
C VAL A 153 6.27 -4.44 1.46
N ILE A 154 7.22 -4.61 2.39
CA ILE A 154 8.65 -4.45 2.13
C ILE A 154 9.09 -5.41 1.03
N ARG A 155 8.67 -6.68 1.10
CA ARG A 155 9.00 -7.67 0.06
C ARG A 155 8.45 -7.27 -1.32
N ILE A 156 7.23 -6.74 -1.41
CA ILE A 156 6.68 -6.21 -2.67
C ILE A 156 7.56 -5.07 -3.15
N TRP A 157 7.89 -4.13 -2.27
CA TRP A 157 8.64 -2.93 -2.60
C TRP A 157 10.07 -3.23 -3.04
N ASP A 158 10.72 -4.26 -2.48
CA ASP A 158 12.01 -4.77 -2.98
C ASP A 158 11.91 -5.14 -4.46
N SER A 159 10.84 -5.86 -4.83
CA SER A 159 10.60 -6.26 -6.22
C SER A 159 10.20 -5.08 -7.10
N LEU A 160 9.40 -4.14 -6.60
CA LEU A 160 9.06 -2.93 -7.36
C LEU A 160 10.32 -2.09 -7.61
N PHE A 161 11.11 -1.77 -6.59
CA PHE A 161 12.27 -0.90 -6.72
C PHE A 161 13.42 -1.53 -7.52
N ALA A 162 13.51 -2.86 -7.57
CA ALA A 162 14.44 -3.58 -8.43
C ALA A 162 14.03 -3.61 -9.92
N ASP A 163 12.77 -3.33 -10.26
CA ASP A 163 12.28 -3.36 -11.65
C ASP A 163 12.41 -1.96 -12.29
N ASP A 164 13.02 -1.90 -13.48
CA ASP A 164 13.20 -0.65 -14.24
C ASP A 164 11.85 -0.03 -14.66
N SER A 165 10.81 -0.84 -14.79
CA SER A 165 9.43 -0.48 -15.13
C SER A 165 8.50 -0.68 -13.94
N ARG A 166 8.96 -0.38 -12.72
CA ARG A 166 8.27 -0.64 -11.44
C ARG A 166 6.78 -0.35 -11.38
N PHE A 167 6.32 0.76 -11.98
CA PHE A 167 4.91 1.13 -11.94
C PHE A 167 4.07 0.35 -12.94
N ASP A 168 4.62 -0.06 -14.08
CA ASP A 168 3.97 -1.04 -14.96
C ASP A 168 3.98 -2.43 -14.31
N PHE A 169 5.06 -2.78 -13.62
CA PHE A 169 5.14 -4.02 -12.85
C PHE A 169 4.11 -4.04 -11.71
N LEU A 170 3.86 -2.93 -11.03
CA LEU A 170 2.78 -2.80 -10.04
C LEU A 170 1.40 -3.12 -10.66
N LEU A 171 1.12 -2.67 -11.89
CA LEU A 171 -0.15 -3.02 -12.56
C LEU A 171 -0.26 -4.53 -12.79
N LEU A 172 0.86 -5.18 -13.11
CA LEU A 172 0.94 -6.64 -13.26
C LEU A 172 0.78 -7.36 -11.91
N VAL A 173 1.31 -6.81 -10.82
CA VAL A 173 1.06 -7.30 -9.46
C VAL A 173 -0.43 -7.24 -9.13
N CYS A 174 -1.10 -6.11 -9.38
CA CYS A 174 -2.56 -6.00 -9.19
C CYS A 174 -3.34 -6.98 -10.07
N CYS A 175 -2.92 -7.19 -11.32
CA CYS A 175 -3.55 -8.19 -12.20
C CYS A 175 -3.33 -9.62 -11.69
N ALA A 176 -2.11 -9.95 -11.24
CA ALA A 176 -1.77 -11.23 -10.65
C ALA A 176 -2.63 -11.51 -9.40
N MET A 177 -2.86 -10.49 -8.56
CA MET A 177 -3.75 -10.61 -7.42
C MET A 177 -5.16 -11.06 -7.84
N LEU A 178 -5.73 -10.47 -8.89
CA LEU A 178 -7.05 -10.85 -9.41
C LEU A 178 -7.05 -12.30 -9.95
N THR A 179 -6.02 -12.66 -10.72
CA THR A 179 -5.90 -14.00 -11.31
C THR A 179 -5.73 -15.10 -10.26
N LEU A 180 -5.07 -14.81 -9.14
CA LEU A 180 -4.85 -15.82 -8.09
C LEU A 180 -6.12 -16.14 -7.29
N ILE A 181 -7.08 -15.22 -7.21
CA ILE A 181 -8.39 -15.45 -6.57
C ILE A 181 -9.51 -15.70 -7.60
N ARG A 182 -9.13 -16.04 -8.84
CA ARG A 182 -10.03 -16.21 -9.99
C ARG A 182 -11.22 -17.09 -9.68
N GLU A 183 -10.99 -18.29 -9.16
CA GLU A 183 -12.05 -19.28 -8.94
C GLU A 183 -13.09 -18.74 -7.95
N GLN A 184 -12.66 -18.09 -6.86
CA GLN A 184 -13.59 -17.46 -5.92
C GLN A 184 -14.38 -16.32 -6.57
N LEU A 185 -13.74 -15.52 -7.43
CA LEU A 185 -14.41 -14.42 -8.13
C LEU A 185 -15.44 -14.90 -9.17
N LEU A 186 -15.16 -16.00 -9.87
CA LEU A 186 -16.08 -16.58 -10.85
C LEU A 186 -17.33 -17.18 -10.19
N GLU A 187 -17.15 -17.83 -9.05
CA GLU A 187 -18.25 -18.42 -8.27
C GLU A 187 -19.05 -17.37 -7.49
N GLY A 188 -18.40 -16.29 -7.04
CA GLY A 188 -18.99 -15.28 -6.17
C GLY A 188 -20.02 -14.37 -6.85
N ASP A 189 -20.88 -13.77 -6.03
CA ASP A 189 -21.75 -12.65 -6.40
C ASP A 189 -21.05 -11.30 -6.16
N PHE A 190 -21.73 -10.20 -6.51
CA PHE A 190 -21.17 -8.85 -6.33
C PHE A 190 -20.68 -8.59 -4.90
N THR A 191 -21.42 -9.03 -3.88
CA THR A 191 -21.11 -8.74 -2.47
C THR A 191 -19.89 -9.53 -2.01
N VAL A 192 -19.84 -10.82 -2.34
CA VAL A 192 -18.71 -11.69 -2.03
C VAL A 192 -17.45 -11.18 -2.73
N ASN A 193 -17.54 -10.85 -4.01
CA ASN A 193 -16.40 -10.39 -4.79
C ASN A 193 -15.89 -9.03 -4.32
N MET A 194 -16.78 -8.09 -4.01
CA MET A 194 -16.38 -6.82 -3.43
C MET A 194 -15.65 -6.99 -2.10
N ARG A 195 -16.12 -7.89 -1.23
CA ARG A 195 -15.41 -8.20 0.02
C ARG A 195 -14.04 -8.82 -0.25
N LEU A 196 -13.95 -9.80 -1.14
CA LEU A 196 -12.66 -10.43 -1.49
C LEU A 196 -11.64 -9.45 -2.05
N LEU A 197 -12.09 -8.45 -2.82
CA LEU A 197 -11.22 -7.42 -3.40
C LEU A 197 -10.82 -6.33 -2.40
N GLN A 198 -11.64 -6.08 -1.38
CA GLN A 198 -11.34 -5.09 -0.34
C GLN A 198 -10.56 -5.71 0.84
N ASP A 199 -10.78 -6.98 1.12
CA ASP A 199 -10.13 -7.79 2.15
C ASP A 199 -9.44 -8.99 1.48
N TYR A 200 -8.29 -8.73 0.86
CA TYR A 200 -7.62 -9.71 0.00
C TYR A 200 -7.17 -10.97 0.79
N PRO A 201 -7.51 -12.20 0.35
CA PRO A 201 -7.37 -13.40 1.18
C PRO A 201 -5.99 -14.07 1.14
N ILE A 202 -5.15 -13.77 0.14
CA ILE A 202 -3.86 -14.46 -0.04
C ILE A 202 -2.78 -13.75 0.77
N THR A 203 -2.05 -14.54 1.55
CA THR A 203 -0.94 -14.06 2.39
C THR A 203 0.44 -14.31 1.80
N ASP A 204 0.59 -15.25 0.86
CA ASP A 204 1.89 -15.53 0.25
C ASP A 204 2.18 -14.56 -0.89
N VAL A 205 2.87 -13.47 -0.54
CA VAL A 205 3.27 -12.43 -1.47
C VAL A 205 4.24 -12.90 -2.55
N CYS A 206 4.99 -13.97 -2.30
CA CYS A 206 5.92 -14.51 -3.30
C CYS A 206 5.16 -15.14 -4.46
N GLN A 207 4.01 -15.77 -4.21
CA GLN A 207 3.16 -16.29 -5.28
C GLN A 207 2.59 -15.17 -6.15
N ILE A 208 2.20 -14.04 -5.54
CA ILE A 208 1.72 -12.85 -6.27
C ILE A 208 2.83 -12.31 -7.17
N LEU A 209 4.04 -12.13 -6.62
CA LEU A 209 5.18 -11.60 -7.38
C LEU A 209 5.63 -12.56 -8.49
N GLN A 210 5.64 -13.86 -8.23
CA GLN A 210 5.94 -14.86 -9.26
C GLN A 210 4.92 -14.81 -10.38
N LYS A 211 3.61 -14.75 -10.05
CA LYS A 211 2.55 -14.63 -11.04
C LYS A 211 2.65 -13.32 -11.83
N ALA A 212 2.96 -12.21 -11.18
CA ALA A 212 3.18 -10.93 -11.84
C ALA A 212 4.34 -11.00 -12.84
N LYS A 213 5.43 -11.69 -12.47
CA LYS A 213 6.58 -11.90 -13.35
C LYS A 213 6.23 -12.78 -14.56
N GLU A 214 5.47 -13.86 -14.38
CA GLU A 214 4.92 -14.67 -15.48
C GLU A 214 4.06 -13.82 -16.44
N LEU A 215 3.23 -12.92 -15.91
CA LEU A 215 2.42 -12.00 -16.72
C LEU A 215 3.28 -10.98 -17.48
N GLN A 216 4.41 -10.56 -16.91
CA GLN A 216 5.38 -9.65 -17.53
C GLN A 216 6.11 -10.33 -18.69
N ASP A 217 6.51 -11.58 -18.52
CA ASP A 217 7.32 -12.34 -19.48
C ASP A 217 6.46 -12.90 -20.64
N SER A 218 5.15 -13.02 -20.44
CA SER A 218 4.17 -13.44 -21.47
C SER A 218 3.68 -12.28 -22.36
N LYS A 219 4.46 -11.21 -22.49
CA LYS A 219 4.20 -10.09 -23.41
C LYS A 219 4.52 -10.44 -24.86
#